data_AF-A0A3C0E0K0-F1
#
_entry.id   AF-A0A3C0E0K0-F1
#
_cell.length_a   1.000
_cell.length_b   1.000
_cell.length_c   1.000
_cell.angle_alpha   90.00
_cell.angle_beta   90.00
_cell.angle_gamma   90.00
#
_symmetry.space_group_name_H-M   'P 1'
#
loop_
_entity.id
_entity.type
_entity.pdbx_description
1 polymer ?
#
loop_
_entity_poly.entity_id
_entity_poly.type
_entity_poly.pdbx_seq_one_letter_code
_entity_poly.pdbx_strand_id
1 'polypeptide(L)'
;MPDRFERLNVAGMTCGSCVAKIEHALEGPSGVEHVHVDLQQGTVMVSGGAALSRHDLEDAIRSAGFAVDGTPSTKDAETKVEASSFTPLFVAVSLIGLGSLASGGAHGFMAKFMGGFFLVFGGLKLLDLGGFASAYAKYDLLAAKLPAYGWVYPFVEVSLGLAYLATPEWTGLHAITFLLMTFSALGVIRALRRGEQLTCACMGTAFNLPMTTVTIVEDLGMAAMAGAMLVQLSM
;
A
#
# COMPACT_ATOMS: atom_id res chain seq x y z
N MET A 1 -39.78 -26.13 -10.66
CA MET A 1 -38.39 -26.59 -10.84
C MET A 1 -37.68 -25.43 -11.49
N PRO A 2 -36.49 -25.02 -11.04
CA PRO A 2 -35.74 -23.97 -11.74
C PRO A 2 -35.42 -24.46 -13.15
N ASP A 3 -35.73 -23.64 -14.14
CA ASP A 3 -35.56 -23.98 -15.56
C ASP A 3 -34.18 -23.57 -16.10
N ARG A 4 -33.46 -22.69 -15.38
CA ARG A 4 -32.12 -22.20 -15.76
C ARG A 4 -31.16 -22.13 -14.58
N PHE A 5 -29.88 -22.38 -14.87
CA PHE A 5 -28.75 -22.25 -13.96
C PHE A 5 -27.63 -21.45 -14.62
N GLU A 6 -27.06 -20.51 -13.88
CA GLU A 6 -25.92 -19.69 -14.31
C GLU A 6 -24.80 -19.81 -13.28
N ARG A 7 -23.56 -19.88 -13.77
CA ARG A 7 -22.34 -19.81 -12.95
C ARG A 7 -21.50 -18.64 -13.43
N LEU A 8 -21.11 -17.79 -12.49
CA LEU A 8 -20.32 -16.58 -12.72
C LEU A 8 -19.07 -16.62 -11.86
N ASN A 9 -17.90 -16.31 -12.44
CA ASN A 9 -16.68 -16.11 -11.67
C ASN A 9 -16.62 -14.66 -11.21
N VAL A 10 -16.45 -14.42 -9.91
CA VAL A 10 -16.50 -13.08 -9.33
C VAL A 10 -15.18 -12.80 -8.60
N ALA A 11 -14.49 -11.75 -9.02
CA ALA A 11 -13.26 -11.30 -8.41
C ALA A 11 -13.50 -10.10 -7.47
N GLY A 12 -12.69 -10.00 -6.41
CA GLY A 12 -12.76 -8.91 -5.42
C GLY A 12 -13.52 -9.23 -4.12
N MET A 13 -14.09 -10.43 -3.99
CA MET A 13 -14.66 -10.89 -2.72
C MET A 13 -13.55 -11.26 -1.73
N THR A 14 -13.58 -10.71 -0.52
CA THR A 14 -12.52 -10.95 0.49
C THR A 14 -13.05 -11.32 1.88
N CYS A 15 -14.34 -11.14 2.15
CA CYS A 15 -14.93 -11.48 3.45
C CYS A 15 -16.45 -11.72 3.34
N GLY A 16 -17.08 -12.11 4.45
CA GLY A 16 -18.52 -12.39 4.50
C GLY A 16 -19.43 -11.19 4.16
N SER A 17 -18.96 -9.95 4.34
CA SER A 17 -19.74 -8.78 3.91
C SER A 17 -19.75 -8.62 2.38
N CYS A 18 -18.72 -9.08 1.67
CA CYS A 18 -18.73 -9.16 0.21
C CYS A 18 -19.79 -10.13 -0.29
N VAL A 19 -19.92 -11.28 0.39
CA VAL A 19 -20.94 -12.32 0.10
C VAL A 19 -22.34 -11.72 0.22
N ALA A 20 -22.65 -11.15 1.39
CA ALA A 20 -23.97 -10.55 1.64
C ALA A 20 -24.31 -9.44 0.62
N LYS A 21 -23.31 -8.65 0.20
CA LYS A 21 -23.49 -7.58 -0.79
C LYS A 21 -23.85 -8.11 -2.18
N ILE A 22 -23.26 -9.24 -2.58
CA ILE A 22 -23.56 -9.89 -3.86
C ILE A 22 -24.93 -10.57 -3.81
N GLU A 23 -25.25 -11.27 -2.71
CA GLU A 23 -26.57 -11.88 -2.52
C GLU A 23 -27.67 -10.81 -2.65
N HIS A 24 -27.51 -9.69 -1.94
CA HIS A 24 -28.48 -8.59 -1.99
C HIS A 24 -28.57 -7.93 -3.38
N ALA A 25 -27.45 -7.79 -4.10
CA ALA A 25 -27.47 -7.25 -5.46
C ALA A 25 -28.23 -8.16 -6.44
N LEU A 26 -28.20 -9.47 -6.19
CA LEU A 26 -28.85 -10.49 -7.02
C LEU A 26 -30.32 -10.74 -6.66
N GLU A 27 -30.87 -10.07 -5.64
CA GLU A 27 -32.31 -10.02 -5.38
C GLU A 27 -33.06 -9.14 -6.38
N GLY A 28 -32.37 -8.21 -7.04
CA GLY A 28 -32.97 -7.25 -7.98
C GLY A 28 -33.34 -7.84 -9.36
N PRO A 29 -32.46 -8.60 -10.03
CA PRO A 29 -32.75 -9.16 -11.35
C PRO A 29 -33.95 -10.10 -11.38
N SER A 30 -34.81 -9.93 -12.39
CA SER A 30 -36.00 -10.76 -12.58
C SER A 30 -35.65 -12.23 -12.81
N GLY A 31 -36.42 -13.13 -12.20
CA GLY A 31 -36.31 -14.56 -12.45
C GLY A 31 -35.27 -15.29 -11.61
N VAL A 32 -34.58 -14.61 -10.69
CA VAL A 32 -33.71 -15.25 -9.67
C VAL A 32 -34.58 -15.92 -8.60
N GLU A 33 -34.30 -17.20 -8.30
CA GLU A 33 -34.98 -17.95 -7.23
C GLU A 33 -34.01 -18.34 -6.10
N HIS A 34 -32.80 -18.79 -6.45
CA HIS A 34 -31.77 -19.11 -5.48
C HIS A 34 -30.41 -18.57 -5.93
N VAL A 35 -29.65 -18.07 -4.95
CA VAL A 35 -28.28 -17.59 -5.10
C VAL A 35 -27.42 -18.33 -4.09
N HIS A 36 -26.26 -18.80 -4.53
CA HIS A 36 -25.23 -19.37 -3.67
C HIS A 36 -23.88 -18.77 -4.03
N VAL A 37 -23.24 -18.12 -3.06
CA VAL A 37 -21.93 -17.50 -3.23
C VAL A 37 -20.87 -18.35 -2.55
N ASP A 38 -19.91 -18.85 -3.32
CA ASP A 38 -18.74 -19.56 -2.81
C ASP A 38 -17.55 -18.60 -2.76
N LEU A 39 -17.22 -18.12 -1.56
CA LEU A 39 -16.10 -17.21 -1.32
C LEU A 39 -14.75 -17.88 -1.57
N GLN A 40 -14.60 -19.18 -1.28
CA GLN A 40 -13.33 -19.88 -1.45
C GLN A 40 -13.01 -20.12 -2.92
N GLN A 41 -14.03 -20.43 -3.72
CA GLN A 41 -13.88 -20.66 -5.16
C GLN A 41 -13.97 -19.38 -5.98
N GLY A 42 -14.44 -18.27 -5.40
CA GLY A 42 -14.64 -17.02 -6.13
C GLY A 42 -15.78 -17.14 -7.15
N THR A 43 -16.82 -17.91 -6.84
CA THR A 43 -17.90 -18.21 -7.80
C THR A 43 -19.28 -17.96 -7.22
N VAL A 44 -20.18 -17.47 -8.06
CA VAL A 44 -21.59 -17.29 -7.74
C VAL A 44 -22.41 -18.22 -8.62
N MET A 45 -23.29 -19.00 -7.99
CA MET A 45 -24.26 -19.86 -8.65
C MET A 45 -25.65 -19.28 -8.48
N VAL A 46 -26.37 -19.14 -9.58
CA VAL A 46 -27.74 -18.60 -9.59
C VAL A 46 -28.65 -19.58 -10.31
N SER A 47 -29.80 -19.89 -9.71
CA SER A 47 -30.85 -20.69 -10.34
C SER A 47 -32.16 -19.93 -10.37
N GLY A 48 -32.95 -20.14 -11.43
CA GLY A 48 -34.14 -19.33 -11.65
C GLY A 48 -35.02 -19.78 -12.81
N GLY A 49 -36.03 -18.95 -13.10
CA GLY A 49 -37.01 -19.16 -14.15
C GLY A 49 -36.55 -18.67 -15.54
N ALA A 50 -37.43 -18.77 -16.53
CA ALA A 50 -37.15 -18.42 -17.92
C ALA A 50 -36.73 -16.94 -18.15
N ALA A 51 -37.11 -16.04 -17.23
CA ALA A 51 -36.73 -14.63 -17.28
C ALA A 51 -35.29 -14.34 -16.81
N LEU A 52 -34.59 -15.35 -16.26
CA LEU A 52 -33.22 -15.20 -15.78
C LEU A 52 -32.29 -14.84 -16.96
N SER A 53 -31.59 -13.72 -16.86
CA SER A 53 -30.67 -13.22 -17.89
C SER A 53 -29.26 -13.13 -17.33
N ARG A 54 -28.28 -13.78 -17.98
CA ARG A 54 -26.87 -13.70 -17.58
C ARG A 54 -26.36 -12.27 -17.53
N HIS A 55 -26.75 -11.46 -18.51
CA HIS A 55 -26.35 -10.06 -18.63
C HIS A 55 -26.81 -9.23 -17.42
N ASP A 56 -28.05 -9.44 -16.96
CA ASP A 56 -28.61 -8.70 -15.83
C ASP A 56 -27.92 -9.09 -14.51
N LEU A 57 -27.53 -10.37 -14.37
CA LEU A 57 -26.75 -10.85 -13.22
C LEU A 57 -25.35 -10.22 -13.21
N GLU A 58 -24.68 -10.21 -14.36
CA GLU A 58 -23.37 -9.55 -14.50
C GLU A 58 -23.44 -8.06 -14.16
N ASP A 59 -24.45 -7.35 -14.67
CA ASP A 59 -24.66 -5.93 -14.40
C ASP A 59 -24.95 -5.63 -12.93
N ALA A 60 -25.76 -6.46 -12.27
CA ALA A 60 -26.04 -6.33 -10.85
C ALA A 60 -24.76 -6.50 -10.00
N ILE A 61 -23.97 -7.55 -10.30
CA ILE A 61 -22.71 -7.82 -9.58
C ILE A 61 -21.66 -6.73 -9.87
N ARG A 62 -21.57 -6.26 -11.12
CA ARG A 62 -20.70 -5.14 -11.50
C ARG A 62 -21.09 -3.87 -10.76
N SER A 63 -22.39 -3.56 -10.68
CA SER A 63 -22.93 -2.40 -9.95
C SER A 63 -22.66 -2.48 -8.44
N ALA A 64 -22.61 -3.70 -7.90
CA ALA A 64 -22.20 -3.95 -6.52
C ALA A 64 -20.71 -3.71 -6.25
N GLY A 65 -19.89 -3.57 -7.30
CA GLY A 65 -18.47 -3.24 -7.22
C GLY A 65 -17.53 -4.43 -7.38
N PHE A 66 -17.97 -5.49 -8.05
CA PHE A 66 -17.16 -6.70 -8.28
C PHE A 66 -16.95 -6.95 -9.77
N ALA A 67 -15.80 -7.52 -10.13
CA ALA A 67 -15.51 -7.92 -11.49
C ALA A 67 -16.09 -9.31 -11.77
N VAL A 68 -16.64 -9.53 -12.96
CA VAL A 68 -17.31 -10.79 -13.35
C VAL A 68 -16.70 -11.34 -14.63
N ASP A 69 -16.29 -12.62 -14.61
CA ASP A 69 -15.69 -13.34 -15.75
C ASP A 69 -14.55 -12.59 -16.45
N GLY A 70 -13.73 -11.88 -15.65
CA GLY A 70 -12.60 -11.09 -16.16
C GLY A 70 -12.97 -9.71 -16.71
N THR A 71 -14.26 -9.37 -16.73
CA THR A 71 -14.75 -8.03 -17.07
C THR A 71 -14.70 -7.12 -15.83
N PRO A 72 -14.02 -5.96 -15.90
CA PRO A 72 -13.91 -5.04 -14.76
C PRO A 72 -15.28 -4.51 -14.29
N SER A 73 -15.37 -4.08 -13.04
CA SER A 73 -16.59 -3.48 -12.49
C SER A 73 -16.84 -2.12 -13.13
N THR A 74 -18.11 -1.74 -13.31
CA THR A 74 -18.51 -0.40 -13.77
C THR A 74 -18.04 0.73 -12.84
N LYS A 75 -17.71 0.43 -11.57
CA LYS A 75 -17.10 1.39 -10.64
C LYS A 75 -15.60 1.61 -10.87
N ASP A 76 -14.92 0.72 -11.60
CA ASP A 76 -13.50 0.87 -11.92
C ASP A 76 -13.28 1.90 -13.05
N ALA A 77 -14.31 2.22 -13.83
CA ALA A 77 -14.24 3.22 -14.90
C ALA A 77 -14.27 4.68 -14.38
N GLU A 78 -14.63 4.90 -13.11
CA GLU A 78 -14.73 6.23 -12.50
C GLU A 78 -14.10 6.28 -11.10
N THR A 79 -12.97 5.61 -10.89
CA THR A 79 -12.16 5.90 -9.70
C THR A 79 -11.36 7.19 -9.93
N LYS A 80 -12.00 8.34 -9.67
CA LYS A 80 -11.26 9.54 -9.25
C LYS A 80 -10.37 9.11 -8.09
N VAL A 81 -9.05 9.22 -8.25
CA VAL A 81 -8.09 9.05 -7.16
C VAL A 81 -8.43 10.12 -6.12
N GLU A 82 -9.22 9.73 -5.13
CA GLU A 82 -9.70 10.60 -4.07
C GLU A 82 -8.51 10.95 -3.17
N ALA A 83 -8.42 12.22 -2.75
CA ALA A 83 -7.39 12.70 -1.83
C ALA A 83 -7.42 11.99 -0.45
N SER A 84 -8.38 11.09 -0.21
CA SER A 84 -8.52 10.26 1.00
C SER A 84 -7.44 9.18 1.13
N SER A 85 -6.75 8.84 0.04
CA SER A 85 -5.72 7.80 0.08
C SER A 85 -4.46 8.27 0.84
N PHE A 86 -4.10 9.57 0.78
CA PHE A 86 -2.90 10.12 1.45
C PHE A 86 -3.13 10.56 2.90
N THR A 87 -4.34 10.42 3.42
CA THR A 87 -4.67 10.86 4.78
C THR A 87 -3.81 10.22 5.86
N PRO A 88 -3.58 8.88 5.87
CA PRO A 88 -2.76 8.25 6.91
C PRO A 88 -1.32 8.76 6.90
N LEU A 89 -0.77 8.95 5.70
CA LEU A 89 0.56 9.49 5.49
C LEU A 89 0.68 10.93 6.03
N PHE A 90 -0.23 11.80 5.63
CA PHE A 90 -0.22 13.19 6.06
C PHE A 90 -0.38 13.31 7.58
N VAL A 91 -1.23 12.48 8.18
CA VAL A 91 -1.40 12.40 9.64
C VAL A 91 -0.08 11.97 10.30
N ALA A 92 0.55 10.89 9.82
CA ALA A 92 1.81 10.40 10.38
C ALA A 92 2.92 11.47 10.31
N VAL A 93 3.17 12.03 9.12
CA VAL A 93 4.19 13.08 8.92
C VAL A 93 3.89 14.32 9.76
N SER A 94 2.63 14.75 9.84
CA SER A 94 2.23 15.91 10.64
C SER A 94 2.44 15.68 12.13
N LEU A 95 2.07 14.50 12.65
CA LEU A 95 2.28 14.15 14.06
C LEU A 95 3.77 14.08 14.40
N ILE A 96 4.59 13.48 13.53
CA ILE A 96 6.05 13.42 13.71
C ILE A 96 6.65 14.83 13.69
N GLY A 97 6.25 15.67 12.74
CA GLY A 97 6.71 17.05 12.61
C GLY A 97 6.34 17.90 13.83
N LEU A 98 5.07 17.90 14.22
CA LEU A 98 4.59 18.65 15.39
C LEU A 98 5.23 18.13 16.68
N GLY A 99 5.34 16.82 16.86
CA GLY A 99 6.00 16.21 18.02
C GLY A 99 7.49 16.58 18.10
N SER A 100 8.19 16.55 16.97
CA SER A 100 9.61 16.93 16.89
C SER A 100 9.82 18.39 17.24
N LEU A 101 8.94 19.27 16.75
CA LEU A 101 8.98 20.70 17.06
C LEU A 101 8.63 20.97 18.54
N ALA A 102 7.63 20.28 19.09
CA ALA A 102 7.22 20.42 20.48
C ALA A 102 8.29 19.94 21.47
N SER A 103 9.07 18.92 21.10
CA SER A 103 10.09 18.31 21.96
C SER A 103 11.35 19.17 22.16
N GLY A 104 11.60 20.20 21.35
CA GLY A 104 12.76 21.08 21.58
C GLY A 104 12.97 22.20 20.55
N GLY A 105 11.91 22.65 19.90
CA GLY A 105 11.96 23.72 18.89
C GLY A 105 12.76 23.33 17.64
N ALA A 106 13.34 24.33 16.99
CA ALA A 106 14.14 24.12 15.77
C ALA A 106 15.45 23.36 16.05
N HIS A 107 15.95 23.39 17.30
CA HIS A 107 17.20 22.73 17.66
C HIS A 107 17.04 21.21 17.72
N GLY A 108 17.79 20.50 16.87
CA GLY A 108 17.67 19.05 16.70
C GLY A 108 16.34 18.61 16.09
N PHE A 109 15.58 19.52 15.48
CA PHE A 109 14.33 19.20 14.77
C PHE A 109 14.57 18.12 13.70
N MET A 110 15.60 18.31 12.88
CA MET A 110 15.96 17.37 11.80
C MET A 110 16.19 15.96 12.34
N ALA A 111 17.00 15.81 13.40
CA ALA A 111 17.29 14.51 13.99
C ALA A 111 16.03 13.83 14.56
N LYS A 112 15.21 14.58 15.30
CA LYS A 112 13.96 14.06 15.91
C LYS A 112 12.93 13.68 14.85
N PHE A 113 12.79 14.51 13.82
CA PHE A 113 11.89 14.25 12.71
C PHE A 113 12.32 12.99 11.97
N MET A 114 13.60 12.87 11.63
CA MET A 114 14.14 11.69 10.97
C MET A 114 13.99 10.42 11.84
N GLY A 115 14.27 10.54 13.14
CA GLY A 115 14.09 9.46 14.10
C GLY A 115 12.64 8.96 14.15
N GLY A 116 11.69 9.87 14.32
CA GLY A 116 10.26 9.54 14.33
C GLY A 116 9.77 8.98 12.99
N PHE A 117 10.24 9.54 11.87
CA PHE A 117 9.94 9.04 10.53
C PHE A 117 10.39 7.59 10.35
N PHE A 118 11.66 7.29 10.64
CA PHE A 118 12.17 5.92 10.53
C PHE A 118 11.47 4.93 11.46
N LEU A 119 11.14 5.34 12.69
CA LEU A 119 10.40 4.46 13.61
C LEU A 119 8.99 4.16 13.13
N VAL A 120 8.25 5.16 12.66
CA VAL A 120 6.87 4.97 12.19
C VAL A 120 6.85 4.19 10.88
N PHE A 121 7.57 4.63 9.85
CA PHE A 121 7.53 3.98 8.54
C PHE A 121 8.27 2.65 8.52
N GLY A 122 9.36 2.51 9.27
CA GLY A 122 10.04 1.23 9.49
C GLY A 122 9.16 0.25 10.27
N GLY A 123 8.48 0.73 11.32
CA GLY A 123 7.54 -0.07 12.10
C GLY A 123 6.34 -0.56 11.29
N LEU A 124 5.77 0.29 10.43
CA LEU A 124 4.68 -0.11 9.53
C LEU A 124 5.12 -1.23 8.57
N LYS A 125 6.36 -1.20 8.06
CA LYS A 125 6.91 -2.27 7.22
C LYS A 125 7.06 -3.60 7.95
N LEU A 126 7.26 -3.59 9.27
CA LEU A 126 7.32 -4.81 10.08
C LEU A 126 5.96 -5.50 10.25
N LEU A 127 4.84 -4.78 10.07
CA LEU A 127 3.50 -5.36 10.18
C LEU A 127 3.20 -6.39 9.08
N ASP A 128 3.77 -6.19 7.89
CA ASP A 128 3.72 -7.14 6.77
C ASP A 128 5.12 -7.32 6.16
N LEU A 129 6.02 -7.90 6.95
CA LEU A 129 7.42 -8.07 6.56
C LEU A 129 7.58 -8.92 5.29
N GLY A 130 6.77 -9.98 5.15
CA GLY A 130 6.81 -10.87 4.00
C GLY A 130 6.32 -10.20 2.72
N GLY A 131 5.19 -9.48 2.81
CA GLY A 131 4.73 -8.62 1.74
C GLY A 131 5.81 -7.62 1.35
N PHE A 132 6.27 -6.82 2.32
CA PHE A 132 7.29 -5.79 2.11
C PHE A 132 8.50 -6.32 1.36
N ALA A 133 9.13 -7.39 1.87
CA ALA A 133 10.36 -7.92 1.27
C ALA A 133 10.15 -8.35 -0.19
N SER A 134 8.99 -8.94 -0.51
CA SER A 134 8.66 -9.37 -1.87
C SER A 134 8.40 -8.19 -2.83
N ALA A 135 7.80 -7.09 -2.36
CA ALA A 135 7.64 -5.88 -3.17
C ALA A 135 8.94 -5.09 -3.30
N TYR A 136 9.67 -4.94 -2.20
CA TYR A 136 10.93 -4.19 -2.13
C TYR A 136 11.98 -4.77 -3.07
N ALA A 137 12.03 -6.10 -3.20
CA ALA A 137 12.90 -6.79 -4.15
C ALA A 137 12.65 -6.44 -5.64
N LYS A 138 11.49 -5.87 -5.98
CA LYS A 138 11.18 -5.47 -7.36
C LYS A 138 11.90 -4.19 -7.79
N TYR A 139 12.14 -3.26 -6.88
CA TYR A 139 12.65 -1.92 -7.22
C TYR A 139 13.95 -1.52 -6.52
N ASP A 140 14.28 -2.09 -5.36
CA ASP A 140 15.55 -1.82 -4.72
C ASP A 140 16.70 -2.57 -5.40
N LEU A 141 17.80 -1.86 -5.68
CA LEU A 141 18.93 -2.37 -6.45
C LEU A 141 19.67 -3.51 -5.73
N LEU A 142 19.70 -3.49 -4.40
CA LEU A 142 20.40 -4.50 -3.59
C LEU A 142 19.47 -5.68 -3.31
N ALA A 143 18.21 -5.43 -2.95
CA ALA A 143 17.20 -6.48 -2.73
C ALA A 143 16.91 -7.28 -4.01
N ALA A 144 16.98 -6.66 -5.19
CA ALA A 144 16.85 -7.35 -6.47
C ALA A 144 17.96 -8.40 -6.71
N LYS A 145 19.16 -8.17 -6.14
CA LYS A 145 20.30 -9.11 -6.24
C LYS A 145 20.37 -10.08 -5.07
N LEU A 146 19.99 -9.62 -3.88
CA LEU A 146 20.03 -10.35 -2.62
C LEU A 146 18.67 -10.21 -1.92
N PRO A 147 17.68 -11.08 -2.22
CA PRO A 147 16.33 -10.97 -1.66
C PRO A 147 16.28 -10.98 -0.13
N ALA A 148 17.26 -11.60 0.52
CA ALA A 148 17.43 -11.57 1.97
C ALA A 148 17.59 -10.15 2.54
N TYR A 149 18.15 -9.21 1.75
CA TYR A 149 18.30 -7.82 2.17
C TYR A 149 16.94 -7.15 2.43
N GLY A 150 15.90 -7.48 1.64
CA GLY A 150 14.56 -6.94 1.84
C GLY A 150 13.92 -7.31 3.19
N TRP A 151 14.33 -8.43 3.79
CA TRP A 151 13.90 -8.84 5.13
C TRP A 151 14.64 -8.10 6.24
N VAL A 152 15.89 -7.69 5.98
CA VAL A 152 16.73 -6.98 6.97
C VAL A 152 16.42 -5.49 6.98
N TYR A 153 16.04 -4.93 5.83
CA TYR A 153 15.88 -3.49 5.63
C TYR A 153 14.93 -2.79 6.63
N PRO A 154 13.72 -3.31 6.95
CA PRO A 154 12.85 -2.66 7.94
C PRO A 154 13.49 -2.55 9.33
N PHE A 155 14.32 -3.53 9.71
CA PHE A 155 15.08 -3.48 10.96
C PHE A 155 16.20 -2.44 10.90
N VAL A 156 16.83 -2.24 9.74
CA VAL A 156 17.81 -1.17 9.54
C VAL A 156 17.15 0.19 9.75
N GLU A 157 15.97 0.42 9.17
CA GLU A 157 15.24 1.68 9.36
C GLU A 157 14.87 1.92 10.82
N VAL A 158 14.28 0.93 11.51
CA VAL A 158 13.95 1.07 12.93
C VAL A 158 15.20 1.35 13.77
N SER A 159 16.31 0.67 13.46
CA SER A 159 17.59 0.89 14.16
C SER A 159 18.14 2.30 13.92
N LEU A 160 18.07 2.81 12.69
CA LEU A 160 18.43 4.20 12.37
C LEU A 160 17.52 5.18 13.12
N GLY A 161 16.23 4.89 13.20
CA GLY A 161 15.26 5.70 13.96
C GLY A 161 15.63 5.83 15.43
N LEU A 162 15.96 4.71 16.08
CA LEU A 162 16.45 4.70 17.46
C LEU A 162 17.79 5.44 17.60
N ALA A 163 18.72 5.25 16.66
CA ALA A 163 20.03 5.90 16.69
C ALA A 163 19.92 7.43 16.55
N TYR A 164 19.01 7.93 15.72
CA TYR A 164 18.75 9.37 15.58
C TYR A 164 18.19 10.02 16.85
N LEU A 165 17.41 9.27 17.64
CA LEU A 165 16.89 9.75 18.93
C LEU A 165 17.90 9.61 20.06
N ALA A 166 18.79 8.61 20.01
CA ALA A 166 19.75 8.33 21.07
C ALA A 166 21.06 9.12 20.93
N THR A 167 21.61 9.18 19.72
CA THR A 167 22.95 9.71 19.46
C THR A 167 22.99 10.52 18.16
N PRO A 168 22.29 11.66 18.08
CA PRO A 168 22.23 12.47 16.86
C PRO A 168 23.56 13.13 16.49
N GLU A 169 24.51 13.22 17.42
CA GLU A 169 25.83 13.84 17.19
C GLU A 169 26.79 12.93 16.42
N TRP A 170 26.46 11.65 16.24
CA TRP A 170 27.37 10.69 15.61
C TRP A 170 27.42 10.90 14.09
N THR A 171 28.50 11.49 13.57
CA THR A 171 28.67 11.78 12.14
C THR A 171 28.51 10.54 11.24
N GLY A 172 28.93 9.36 11.74
CA GLY A 172 28.76 8.09 11.02
C GLY A 172 27.30 7.74 10.73
N LEU A 173 26.39 8.09 11.64
CA LEU A 173 24.95 7.88 11.48
C LEU A 173 24.41 8.59 10.23
N HIS A 174 24.77 9.87 10.07
CA HIS A 174 24.28 10.67 8.95
C HIS A 174 24.90 10.24 7.63
N ALA A 175 26.18 9.83 7.63
CA ALA A 175 26.83 9.31 6.43
C ALA A 175 26.19 8.00 5.94
N ILE A 176 25.94 7.06 6.85
CA ILE A 176 25.25 5.81 6.54
C ILE A 176 23.85 6.10 6.01
N THR A 177 23.10 6.96 6.69
CA THR A 177 21.73 7.33 6.31
C THR A 177 21.69 7.99 4.94
N PHE A 178 22.59 8.94 4.67
CA PHE A 178 22.70 9.62 3.38
C PHE A 178 22.94 8.62 2.23
N LEU A 179 23.89 7.70 2.41
CA LEU A 179 24.21 6.69 1.40
C LEU A 179 23.04 5.73 1.16
N LEU A 180 22.44 5.23 2.22
CA LEU A 180 21.35 4.25 2.16
C LEU A 180 20.09 4.86 1.51
N MET A 181 19.69 6.07 1.92
CA MET A 181 18.54 6.78 1.34
C MET A 181 18.78 7.18 -0.12
N THR A 182 19.98 7.66 -0.47
CA THR A 182 20.32 7.99 -1.86
C THR A 182 20.28 6.75 -2.75
N PHE A 183 20.78 5.62 -2.27
CA PHE A 183 20.76 4.36 -3.00
C PHE A 183 19.32 3.87 -3.24
N SER A 184 18.46 3.91 -2.21
CA SER A 184 17.03 3.58 -2.31
C SER A 184 16.31 4.47 -3.33
N ALA A 185 16.50 5.80 -3.23
CA ALA A 185 15.90 6.77 -4.14
C ALA A 185 16.30 6.49 -5.61
N LEU A 186 17.57 6.19 -5.88
CA LEU A 186 18.04 5.84 -7.23
C LEU A 186 17.39 4.54 -7.76
N GLY A 187 17.17 3.55 -6.89
CA GLY A 187 16.45 2.32 -7.23
C GLY A 187 15.02 2.60 -7.67
N VAL A 188 14.27 3.35 -6.84
CA VAL A 188 12.89 3.75 -7.12
C VAL A 188 12.79 4.58 -8.41
N ILE A 189 13.67 5.58 -8.59
CA ILE A 189 13.71 6.41 -9.82
C ILE A 189 13.97 5.54 -11.06
N ARG A 190 14.86 4.56 -10.97
CA ARG A 190 15.16 3.64 -12.08
C ARG A 190 13.98 2.72 -12.40
N ALA A 191 13.32 2.16 -11.38
CA ALA A 191 12.13 1.31 -11.55
C ALA A 191 10.98 2.08 -12.20
N LEU A 192 10.77 3.33 -11.77
CA LEU A 192 9.76 4.22 -12.35
C LEU A 192 10.02 4.56 -13.82
N ARG A 193 11.26 4.82 -14.19
CA ARG A 193 11.64 5.05 -15.60
C ARG A 193 11.38 3.84 -16.50
N ARG A 194 11.21 2.64 -15.93
CA ARG A 194 10.93 1.39 -16.66
C ARG A 194 9.43 1.10 -16.78
N GLY A 195 8.56 1.92 -16.19
CA GLY A 195 7.11 1.73 -16.25
C GLY A 195 6.59 0.58 -15.38
N GLU A 196 7.37 0.13 -14.39
CA GLU A 196 6.96 -0.94 -13.48
C GLU A 196 5.89 -0.44 -12.50
N GLN A 197 4.75 -1.12 -12.44
CA GLN A 197 3.72 -0.84 -11.43
C GLN A 197 4.15 -1.46 -10.09
N LEU A 198 4.56 -0.60 -9.16
CA LEU A 198 4.95 -1.01 -7.82
C LEU A 198 3.72 -1.53 -7.06
N THR A 199 3.60 -2.84 -6.92
CA THR A 199 2.60 -3.45 -6.05
C THR A 199 3.03 -3.17 -4.61
N CYS A 200 2.33 -2.27 -3.93
CA CYS A 200 2.69 -1.84 -2.58
C CYS A 200 2.54 -3.00 -1.60
N ALA A 201 3.58 -3.26 -0.80
CA ALA A 201 3.53 -4.26 0.26
C ALA A 201 4.04 -3.75 1.61
N CYS A 202 4.20 -2.44 1.77
CA CYS A 202 4.44 -1.82 3.08
C CYS A 202 3.14 -1.67 3.89
N MET A 203 1.98 -1.77 3.23
CA MET A 203 0.66 -1.53 3.79
C MET A 203 -0.36 -2.37 3.00
N GLY A 204 -0.31 -3.69 3.21
CA GLY A 204 -1.22 -4.63 2.57
C GLY A 204 -2.69 -4.23 2.81
N THR A 205 -3.47 -4.16 1.74
CA THR A 205 -4.95 -4.08 1.70
C THR A 205 -5.67 -2.90 2.38
N ALA A 206 -5.00 -2.06 3.17
CA ALA A 206 -5.68 -0.99 3.92
C ALA A 206 -5.80 0.34 3.16
N PHE A 207 -4.82 0.69 2.31
CA PHE A 207 -4.83 1.98 1.59
C PHE A 207 -4.19 1.85 0.19
N ASN A 208 -5.00 2.05 -0.86
CA ASN A 208 -4.63 1.96 -2.27
C ASN A 208 -3.90 3.25 -2.71
N LEU A 209 -2.66 3.42 -2.25
CA LEU A 209 -1.84 4.60 -2.51
C LEU A 209 -0.88 4.38 -3.69
N PRO A 210 -0.80 5.29 -4.68
CA PRO A 210 0.30 5.28 -5.64
C PRO A 210 1.59 5.71 -4.92
N MET A 211 2.31 4.73 -4.36
CA MET A 211 3.50 4.93 -3.52
C MET A 211 4.65 5.64 -4.24
N THR A 212 4.66 5.63 -5.56
CA THR A 212 5.81 6.01 -6.39
C THR A 212 6.28 7.45 -6.20
N THR A 213 5.38 8.43 -6.16
CA THR A 213 5.78 9.85 -6.02
C THR A 213 6.13 10.20 -4.58
N VAL A 214 5.41 9.62 -3.61
CA VAL A 214 5.61 9.89 -2.18
C VAL A 214 6.95 9.35 -1.72
N THR A 215 7.27 8.09 -2.05
CA THR A 215 8.53 7.46 -1.60
C THR A 215 9.76 8.20 -2.15
N ILE A 216 9.70 8.76 -3.36
CA ILE A 216 10.80 9.60 -3.88
C ILE A 216 10.98 10.86 -3.03
N VAL A 217 9.88 11.56 -2.72
CA VAL A 217 9.94 12.80 -1.93
C VAL A 217 10.44 12.51 -0.52
N GLU A 218 10.02 11.39 0.06
CA GLU A 218 10.48 10.91 1.37
C GLU A 218 11.97 10.59 1.36
N ASP A 219 12.43 9.67 0.51
CA ASP A 219 13.83 9.22 0.48
C ASP A 219 14.78 10.39 0.16
N LEU A 220 14.42 11.27 -0.78
CA LEU A 220 15.22 12.45 -1.11
C LEU A 220 15.20 13.50 0.01
N GLY A 221 14.05 13.70 0.67
CA GLY A 221 13.94 14.60 1.81
C GLY A 221 14.82 14.14 2.98
N MET A 222 14.79 12.83 3.28
CA MET A 222 15.60 12.20 4.31
C MET A 222 17.10 12.26 3.97
N ALA A 223 17.47 12.01 2.71
CA ALA A 223 18.85 12.19 2.25
C ALA A 223 19.31 13.66 2.37
N ALA A 224 18.48 14.62 1.99
CA ALA A 224 18.81 16.04 2.09
C ALA A 224 19.04 16.49 3.55
N MET A 225 18.17 16.06 4.47
CA MET A 225 18.35 16.35 5.91
C MET A 225 19.63 15.69 6.47
N ALA A 226 19.90 14.43 6.12
CA ALA A 226 21.13 13.75 6.51
C ALA A 226 22.38 14.49 6.00
N GLY A 227 22.36 14.93 4.74
CA GLY A 227 23.44 15.70 4.13
C GLY A 227 23.63 17.07 4.78
N ALA A 228 22.54 17.77 5.11
CA ALA A 228 22.60 19.04 5.83
C ALA A 228 23.23 18.88 7.22
N MET A 229 22.86 17.82 7.96
CA MET A 229 23.44 17.51 9.26
C MET A 229 24.93 17.14 9.16
N LEU A 230 25.34 16.37 8.14
CA LEU A 230 26.75 16.08 7.89
C LEU A 230 27.57 17.36 7.71
N VAL A 231 27.05 18.28 6.90
CA VAL A 231 27.71 19.56 6.62
C VAL A 231 27.79 20.42 7.87
N GLN A 232 26.71 20.49 8.67
CA GLN A 232 26.67 21.23 9.93
C GLN A 232 27.65 20.69 10.99
N LEU A 233 27.82 19.37 11.10
CA LEU A 233 28.77 18.74 12.04
C LEU A 233 30.23 18.81 11.57
N SER A 234 30.45 19.04 10.27
CA SER A 234 31.79 19.18 9.70
C SER A 234 32.35 20.61 9.72
N MET A 235 31.50 21.60 10.04
CA MET A 235 31.86 23.01 10.22
C MET A 235 32.13 23.33 11.68
#